data_AF-A0A2V9UZT9-F1
#
_entry.id   AF-A0A2V9UZT9-F1
#
_cell.length_a   1.000
_cell.length_b   1.000
_cell.length_c   1.000
_cell.angle_alpha   90.00
_cell.angle_beta   90.00
_cell.angle_gamma   90.00
#
_symmetry.space_group_name_H-M   'P 1'
#
loop_
_entity.id
_entity.type
_entity.pdbx_description
1 polymer ?
#
loop_
_entity_poly.entity_id
_entity_poly.type
_entity_poly.pdbx_seq_one_letter_code
_entity_poly.pdbx_strand_id
1 'polypeptide(L)'
;MRMLLDIVRQSLATLWAHKLRSFLTMFGIAWGVGSLLLLVGLGEGFRSGQAKELANLGQNIMFSFSGRIPAVEGSTQSGRLYHFTYQDYLAIRDESKFISAISPVLNREDIRAVSDYGSTNGQVFGVANIYNQIRNVPLGTGRWFNEEDNNERRRVA
;
A
#
# COMPACT_ATOMS: atom_id res chain seq x y z
N MET A 1 -37.13 -41.31 -23.76
CA MET A 1 -37.46 -39.88 -23.59
C MET A 1 -38.65 -39.63 -22.65
N ARG A 2 -39.82 -40.26 -22.86
CA ARG A 2 -41.02 -40.06 -22.01
C ARG A 2 -40.83 -40.43 -20.53
N MET A 3 -40.15 -41.54 -20.26
CA MET A 3 -39.87 -42.00 -18.89
C MET A 3 -39.09 -40.97 -18.04
N LEU A 4 -38.12 -40.25 -18.63
CA LEU A 4 -37.39 -39.18 -17.93
C LEU A 4 -38.29 -38.00 -17.59
N LEU A 5 -39.18 -37.61 -18.51
CA LEU A 5 -40.15 -36.55 -18.29
C LEU A 5 -41.15 -36.90 -17.19
N ASP A 6 -41.58 -38.16 -17.13
CA ASP A 6 -42.51 -38.64 -16.09
C ASP A 6 -41.86 -38.64 -14.70
N ILE A 7 -40.59 -39.06 -14.60
CA ILE A 7 -39.82 -39.01 -13.34
C ILE A 7 -39.62 -37.57 -12.85
N VAL A 8 -39.27 -36.65 -13.75
CA VAL A 8 -39.11 -35.22 -13.43
C VAL A 8 -40.44 -34.63 -12.98
N ARG A 9 -41.54 -34.95 -13.69
CA ARG A 9 -42.89 -34.49 -13.34
C ARG A 9 -43.33 -34.98 -11.96
N GLN A 10 -43.11 -36.26 -11.66
CA GLN A 10 -43.43 -36.84 -10.35
C GLN A 10 -42.60 -36.19 -9.24
N SER A 11 -41.29 -36.03 -9.46
CA SER A 11 -40.39 -35.42 -8.48
C SER A 11 -40.76 -33.96 -8.20
N LEU A 12 -41.12 -33.18 -9.23
CA LEU A 12 -41.56 -31.79 -9.08
C LEU A 12 -42.90 -31.69 -8.32
N ALA A 13 -43.83 -32.61 -8.58
CA ALA A 13 -45.09 -32.70 -7.83
C ALA A 13 -44.85 -33.01 -6.35
N THR A 14 -43.92 -33.91 -6.02
CA THR A 14 -43.53 -34.22 -4.64
C THR A 14 -42.88 -33.02 -3.94
N LEU A 15 -42.01 -32.27 -4.64
CA LEU A 15 -41.40 -31.05 -4.09
C LEU A 15 -42.46 -29.99 -3.77
N TRP A 16 -43.50 -29.86 -4.61
CA TRP A 16 -44.64 -28.97 -4.39
C TRP A 16 -45.60 -29.42 -3.29
N ALA A 17 -45.70 -30.73 -3.03
CA ALA A 17 -46.48 -31.24 -1.90
C ALA A 17 -45.82 -30.86 -0.54
N HIS A 18 -44.49 -30.78 -0.49
CA HIS A 18 -43.72 -30.44 0.71
C HIS A 18 -43.00 -29.09 0.61
N LYS A 19 -43.75 -28.02 0.32
CA LYS A 19 -43.23 -26.68 0.02
C LYS A 19 -42.21 -26.17 1.05
N LEU A 20 -42.51 -26.27 2.35
CA LEU A 20 -41.64 -25.76 3.41
C LEU A 20 -40.31 -26.51 3.48
N ARG A 21 -40.35 -27.84 3.46
CA ARG A 21 -39.14 -28.68 3.53
C ARG A 21 -38.25 -28.45 2.32
N SER A 22 -38.84 -28.49 1.12
CA SER A 22 -38.12 -28.26 -0.13
C SER A 22 -37.53 -26.85 -0.20
N PHE A 23 -38.25 -25.84 0.29
CA PHE A 23 -37.75 -24.46 0.35
C PHE A 23 -36.55 -24.34 1.30
N LEU A 24 -36.64 -24.86 2.52
CA LEU A 24 -35.57 -24.74 3.52
C LEU A 24 -34.30 -25.48 3.10
N THR A 25 -34.40 -26.65 2.45
CA THR A 25 -33.23 -27.38 1.95
C THR A 25 -32.57 -26.67 0.78
N MET A 26 -33.35 -26.16 -0.18
CA MET A 26 -32.81 -25.37 -1.30
C MET A 26 -32.19 -24.05 -0.80
N PHE A 27 -32.85 -23.38 0.14
CA PHE A 27 -32.35 -22.15 0.74
C PHE A 27 -31.02 -22.38 1.46
N GLY A 28 -30.89 -23.45 2.24
CA GLY A 28 -29.65 -23.79 2.93
C GLY A 28 -28.48 -24.02 1.97
N ILE A 29 -28.72 -24.73 0.86
CA ILE A 29 -27.70 -24.97 -0.16
C ILE A 29 -27.34 -23.66 -0.89
N ALA A 30 -28.35 -22.88 -1.30
CA ALA A 30 -28.13 -21.62 -1.99
C ALA A 30 -27.37 -20.61 -1.12
N TRP A 31 -27.72 -20.51 0.16
CA TRP A 31 -27.05 -19.66 1.13
C TRP A 31 -25.61 -20.14 1.42
N GLY A 32 -25.41 -21.46 1.53
CA GLY A 32 -24.09 -22.05 1.73
C GLY A 32 -23.13 -21.71 0.58
N VAL A 33 -23.57 -21.92 -0.67
CA VAL A 33 -22.77 -21.59 -1.86
C VAL A 33 -22.60 -20.07 -2.00
N GLY A 34 -23.66 -19.29 -1.75
CA GLY A 34 -23.61 -17.83 -1.83
C GLY A 34 -22.61 -17.21 -0.85
N SER A 35 -22.63 -17.64 0.41
CA SER A 35 -21.71 -17.15 1.45
C SER A 35 -20.26 -17.52 1.15
N LEU A 36 -20.00 -18.73 0.63
CA LEU A 36 -18.66 -19.14 0.20
C LEU A 36 -18.14 -18.27 -0.95
N LEU A 37 -18.96 -18.05 -1.99
CA LEU A 37 -18.58 -17.21 -3.13
C LEU A 37 -18.32 -15.76 -2.71
N LEU A 38 -19.15 -15.22 -1.81
CA LEU A 38 -18.96 -13.88 -1.25
C LEU A 38 -17.63 -13.78 -0.51
N LEU A 39 -17.33 -14.74 0.37
CA LEU A 39 -16.09 -14.73 1.15
C LEU A 39 -14.86 -14.82 0.24
N VAL A 40 -14.89 -15.70 -0.76
CA VAL A 40 -13.78 -15.86 -1.72
C VAL A 40 -13.62 -14.61 -2.57
N GLY A 41 -14.71 -14.04 -3.07
CA GLY A 41 -14.68 -12.80 -3.86
C GLY A 41 -14.15 -11.62 -3.07
N LEU A 42 -14.58 -11.46 -1.81
CA LEU A 42 -14.05 -10.44 -0.90
C LEU A 42 -12.57 -10.69 -0.57
N GLY A 43 -12.18 -11.93 -0.29
CA GLY A 43 -10.80 -12.28 0.04
C GLY A 43 -9.82 -11.97 -1.10
N GLU A 44 -10.15 -12.41 -2.32
CA GLU A 44 -9.29 -12.15 -3.48
C GLU A 44 -9.32 -10.68 -3.90
N GLY A 45 -10.49 -10.03 -3.81
CA GLY A 45 -10.63 -8.60 -4.04
C GLY A 45 -9.78 -7.77 -3.08
N PHE A 46 -9.80 -8.09 -1.79
CA PHE A 46 -8.98 -7.44 -0.77
C PHE A 46 -7.49 -7.67 -1.01
N ARG A 47 -7.09 -8.91 -1.31
CA ARG A 47 -5.69 -9.27 -1.62
C ARG A 47 -5.17 -8.50 -2.83
N SER A 48 -5.92 -8.48 -3.92
CA SER A 48 -5.55 -7.77 -5.15
C SER A 48 -5.54 -6.25 -4.95
N GLY A 49 -6.54 -5.71 -4.24
CA GLY A 49 -6.62 -4.30 -3.88
C GLY A 49 -5.43 -3.85 -3.04
N GLN A 50 -5.11 -4.57 -1.98
CA GLN A 50 -3.93 -4.30 -1.15
C GLN A 50 -2.63 -4.42 -1.95
N ALA A 51 -2.49 -5.44 -2.79
CA ALA A 51 -1.30 -5.58 -3.64
C ALA A 51 -1.12 -4.36 -4.57
N LYS A 52 -2.21 -3.82 -5.12
CA LYS A 52 -2.18 -2.63 -5.99
C LYS A 52 -1.83 -1.36 -5.21
N GLU A 53 -2.40 -1.17 -4.02
CA GLU A 53 -2.04 -0.04 -3.15
C GLU A 53 -0.59 -0.09 -2.70
N LEU A 54 -0.10 -1.28 -2.31
CA LEU A 54 1.31 -1.47 -1.97
C LEU A 54 2.21 -1.24 -3.19
N ALA A 55 1.81 -1.66 -4.38
CA ALA A 55 2.54 -1.39 -5.62
C ALA A 55 2.60 0.12 -5.95
N ASN A 56 1.58 0.90 -5.61
CA ASN A 56 1.60 2.35 -5.78
C ASN A 56 2.66 3.03 -4.89
N LEU A 57 2.97 2.47 -3.72
CA LEU A 57 4.05 2.97 -2.87
C LEU A 57 5.44 2.75 -3.52
N GLY A 58 5.56 1.72 -4.35
CA GLY A 58 6.80 1.30 -5.01
C GLY A 58 7.05 -0.18 -4.80
N GLN A 59 7.59 -0.86 -5.82
CA GLN A 59 7.98 -2.27 -5.69
C GLN A 59 9.35 -2.37 -5.02
N ASN A 60 9.48 -3.23 -3.99
CA ASN A 60 10.74 -3.47 -3.27
C ASN A 60 11.34 -2.26 -2.55
N ILE A 61 10.49 -1.44 -1.94
CA ILE A 61 10.94 -0.30 -1.13
C ILE A 61 11.17 -0.71 0.33
N MET A 62 12.19 -0.10 0.95
CA MET A 62 12.45 -0.23 2.38
C MET A 62 12.60 1.16 2.98
N PHE A 63 11.83 1.45 4.03
CA PHE A 63 11.98 2.68 4.80
C PHE A 63 12.85 2.41 6.01
N SER A 64 13.87 3.25 6.20
CA SER A 64 14.71 3.24 7.39
C SER A 64 14.53 4.56 8.14
N PHE A 65 14.18 4.46 9.42
CA PHE A 65 13.95 5.60 10.28
C PHE A 65 14.97 5.63 11.42
N SER A 66 15.35 6.83 11.85
CA SER A 66 16.15 7.01 13.06
C SER A 66 15.44 6.39 14.26
N GLY A 67 16.17 5.62 15.06
CA GLY A 67 15.63 4.90 16.21
C GLY A 67 16.41 5.16 17.49
N ARG A 68 16.01 4.50 18.57
CA ARG A 68 16.80 4.41 19.79
C ARG A 68 17.62 3.14 19.77
N ILE A 69 18.87 3.24 20.24
CA ILE A 69 19.72 2.07 20.41
C ILE A 69 19.09 1.17 21.49
N PRO A 70 18.83 -0.11 21.20
CA PRO A 70 18.23 -1.03 22.16
C PRO A 70 19.13 -1.18 23.40
N ALA A 71 18.51 -1.39 24.56
CA ALA A 71 19.25 -1.57 25.80
C ALA A 71 19.98 -2.92 25.78
N VAL A 72 21.31 -2.86 25.74
CA VAL A 72 22.17 -4.05 25.83
C VAL A 72 22.91 -3.99 27.16
N GLU A 73 22.91 -5.09 27.89
CA GLU A 73 23.58 -5.20 29.19
C GLU A 73 25.08 -4.86 29.04
N GLY A 74 25.57 -3.89 29.80
CA GLY A 74 26.95 -3.38 29.68
C GLY A 74 27.16 -2.23 28.68
N SER A 75 26.14 -1.80 27.93
CA SER A 75 26.26 -0.66 27.00
C SER A 75 25.81 0.65 27.65
N THR A 76 26.72 1.62 27.72
CA THR A 76 26.44 3.02 28.15
C THR A 76 25.69 3.85 27.12
N GLN A 77 25.49 3.32 25.91
CA GLN A 77 24.75 4.00 24.83
C GLN A 77 23.26 3.61 24.77
N SER A 78 22.80 2.79 25.71
CA SER A 78 21.41 2.35 25.80
C SER A 78 20.46 3.56 25.88
N GLY A 79 19.48 3.63 24.96
CA GLY A 79 18.47 4.70 24.94
C GLY A 79 18.85 5.98 24.20
N ARG A 80 20.08 6.11 23.68
CA ARG A 80 20.47 7.25 22.83
C ARG A 80 19.74 7.20 21.49
N LEU A 81 19.27 8.36 21.01
CA LEU A 81 18.75 8.47 19.65
C LEU A 81 19.91 8.40 18.64
N TYR A 82 19.76 7.52 17.66
CA TYR A 82 20.66 7.44 16.52
C TYR A 82 20.01 8.15 15.34
N HIS A 83 20.68 9.21 14.85
CA HIS A 83 20.24 9.97 13.68
C HIS A 83 21.08 9.60 12.48
N PHE A 84 20.42 9.39 11.34
CA PHE A 84 21.12 9.25 10.07
C PHE A 84 21.73 10.59 9.66
N THR A 85 22.97 10.53 9.20
CA THR A 85 23.67 11.66 8.61
C THR A 85 23.65 11.55 7.09
N TYR A 86 23.91 12.66 6.41
CA TYR A 86 24.03 12.64 4.95
C TYR A 86 25.24 11.81 4.48
N GLN A 87 26.28 11.68 5.32
CA GLN A 87 27.44 10.83 5.01
C GLN A 87 27.06 9.35 5.00
N ASP A 88 26.17 8.90 5.89
CA ASP A 88 25.68 7.52 5.89
C ASP A 88 24.94 7.21 4.58
N TYR A 89 24.15 8.16 4.07
CA TYR A 89 23.50 8.05 2.76
C TYR A 89 24.52 7.87 1.62
N LEU A 90 25.57 8.70 1.60
CA LEU A 90 26.62 8.61 0.56
C LEU A 90 27.37 7.28 0.64
N ALA A 91 27.74 6.84 1.84
CA ALA A 91 28.42 5.55 2.05
C ALA A 91 27.55 4.37 1.57
N ILE A 92 26.26 4.34 1.93
CA ILE A 92 25.35 3.27 1.50
C ILE A 92 25.17 3.29 -0.02
N ARG A 93 25.04 4.47 -0.62
CA ARG A 93 24.90 4.62 -2.07
C ARG A 93 26.12 4.08 -2.81
N ASP A 94 27.32 4.36 -2.30
CA ASP A 94 28.57 4.05 -2.99
C ASP A 94 29.06 2.61 -2.72
N GLU A 95 28.77 2.04 -1.55
CA GLU A 95 29.23 0.70 -1.16
C GLU A 95 28.21 -0.42 -1.43
N SER A 96 26.91 -0.10 -1.52
CA SER A 96 25.88 -1.13 -1.66
C SER A 96 25.82 -1.70 -3.09
N LYS A 97 25.85 -3.03 -3.20
CA LYS A 97 25.68 -3.75 -4.47
C LYS A 97 24.25 -4.20 -4.73
N PHE A 98 23.40 -4.19 -3.71
CA PHE A 98 22.03 -4.75 -3.77
C PHE A 98 20.94 -3.69 -3.85
N ILE A 99 21.28 -2.42 -3.58
CA ILE A 99 20.34 -1.30 -3.59
C ILE A 99 20.44 -0.64 -4.98
N SER A 100 19.35 -0.65 -5.73
CA SER A 100 19.27 -0.01 -7.05
C SER A 100 19.19 1.51 -6.96
N ALA A 101 18.45 2.02 -5.98
CA ALA A 101 18.25 3.44 -5.75
C ALA A 101 18.01 3.71 -4.26
N ILE A 102 18.57 4.81 -3.77
CA ILE A 102 18.43 5.27 -2.37
C ILE A 102 18.20 6.77 -2.36
N SER A 103 17.26 7.25 -1.56
CA SER A 103 17.03 8.69 -1.35
C SER A 103 17.01 8.97 0.14
N PRO A 104 17.74 9.98 0.63
CA PRO A 104 17.49 10.52 1.95
C PRO A 104 16.13 11.23 1.90
N VAL A 105 15.40 11.19 3.02
CA VAL A 105 14.13 11.88 3.18
C VAL A 105 14.20 12.69 4.46
N LEU A 106 14.13 14.01 4.32
CA LEU A 106 14.00 14.92 5.44
C LEU A 106 12.56 15.40 5.52
N ASN A 107 11.87 15.07 6.60
CA ASN A 107 10.52 15.56 6.86
C ASN A 107 10.57 16.80 7.76
N ARG A 108 9.96 17.90 7.32
CA ARG A 108 9.82 19.15 8.08
C ARG A 108 8.35 19.56 8.11
N GLU A 109 7.81 19.72 9.31
CA GLU A 109 6.42 20.16 9.52
C GLU A 109 6.34 21.60 10.03
N ASP A 110 7.49 22.23 10.28
CA ASP A 110 7.65 23.57 10.83
C ASP A 110 7.75 24.67 9.76
N ILE A 111 7.48 24.34 8.49
CA ILE A 111 7.57 25.31 7.40
C ILE A 111 6.23 26.00 7.18
N ARG A 112 6.22 27.31 7.41
CA ARG A 112 5.06 28.17 7.15
C ARG A 112 5.03 28.58 5.68
N ALA A 113 4.01 28.14 4.95
CA ALA A 113 3.70 28.57 3.60
C ALA A 113 2.78 29.80 3.66
N VAL A 114 3.22 30.90 3.06
CA VAL A 114 2.46 32.16 3.01
C VAL A 114 2.12 32.46 1.56
N SER A 115 0.87 32.84 1.33
CA SER A 115 0.34 33.34 0.06
C SER A 115 -0.40 34.65 0.30
N ASP A 116 -0.72 35.37 -0.77
CA ASP A 116 -1.47 36.63 -0.71
C ASP A 116 -2.87 36.46 -0.07
N TYR A 117 -3.41 35.24 -0.06
CA TYR A 117 -4.75 34.91 0.43
C TYR A 117 -4.76 34.20 1.79
N GLY A 118 -3.59 33.90 2.37
CA GLY A 118 -3.51 33.22 3.66
C GLY A 118 -2.18 32.54 3.95
N SER A 119 -2.02 32.11 5.20
CA SER A 119 -0.87 31.36 5.69
C SER A 119 -1.32 29.98 6.18
N THR A 120 -0.55 28.95 5.83
CA THR A 120 -0.73 27.60 6.36
C THR A 120 0.63 27.01 6.74
N ASN A 121 0.63 26.00 7.61
CA ASN A 121 1.83 25.20 7.85
C ASN A 121 1.72 23.95 6.98
N GLY A 122 2.75 23.67 6.20
CA GLY A 122 2.80 22.54 5.30
C GLY A 122 3.86 21.54 5.73
N GLN A 123 3.59 20.26 5.47
CA GLN A 123 4.63 19.23 5.55
C GLN A 123 5.48 19.31 4.29
N VAL A 124 6.79 19.44 4.47
CA VAL A 124 7.77 19.56 3.39
C VAL A 124 8.75 18.39 3.48
N PHE A 125 8.89 17.67 2.38
CA PHE A 125 9.83 16.58 2.23
C PHE A 125 11.03 17.02 1.39
N GLY A 126 12.21 17.05 1.99
CA GLY A 126 13.47 17.14 1.25
C GLY A 126 13.88 15.75 0.76
N VAL A 127 13.98 15.57 -0.56
CA VAL A 127 14.29 14.28 -1.19
C VAL A 127 15.35 14.45 -2.28
N ALA A 128 16.02 13.35 -2.67
CA ALA A 128 16.92 13.37 -3.82
C ALA A 128 16.14 13.38 -5.14
N ASN A 129 16.80 13.81 -6.22
CA ASN A 129 16.25 13.83 -7.58
C ASN A 129 15.86 12.43 -8.10
N ILE A 130 16.33 11.35 -7.50
CA ILE A 130 15.95 9.98 -7.87
C ILE A 130 14.72 9.46 -7.12
N TYR A 131 14.14 10.26 -6.22
CA TYR A 131 13.01 9.82 -5.38
C TYR A 131 11.77 9.43 -6.18
N ASN A 132 11.53 10.06 -7.34
CA ASN A 132 10.45 9.69 -8.26
C ASN A 132 10.63 8.29 -8.91
N GLN A 133 11.83 7.73 -8.90
CA GLN A 133 12.10 6.36 -9.36
C GLN A 133 11.86 5.33 -8.26
N ILE A 134 11.99 5.74 -6.99
CA ILE A 134 11.80 4.88 -5.82
C ILE A 134 10.31 4.82 -5.45
N ARG A 135 9.65 5.99 -5.41
CA ARG A 135 8.24 6.14 -5.07
C ARG A 135 7.52 6.79 -6.22
N ASN A 136 6.36 6.25 -6.59
CA ASN A 136 5.53 6.87 -7.61
C ASN A 136 4.94 8.18 -7.07
N VAL A 137 5.48 9.30 -7.53
CA VAL A 137 4.98 10.65 -7.24
C VAL A 137 4.49 11.24 -8.55
N PRO A 138 3.19 11.16 -8.86
CA PRO A 138 2.66 11.73 -10.10
C PRO A 138 2.83 13.25 -10.07
N LEU A 139 3.49 13.79 -11.09
CA LEU A 139 3.62 15.23 -11.28
C LEU A 139 2.36 15.75 -11.98
N GLY A 140 1.70 16.74 -11.38
CA GLY A 140 0.54 17.40 -11.98
C GLY A 140 0.93 18.37 -13.09
N THR A 141 1.84 19.28 -12.78
CA THR A 141 2.36 20.31 -13.70
C THR A 141 3.86 20.45 -13.53
N GLY A 142 4.54 20.95 -14.56
CA GLY A 142 5.98 21.20 -14.50
C GLY A 142 6.82 19.96 -14.82
N ARG A 143 8.00 19.89 -14.21
CA ARG A 143 8.97 18.81 -14.41
C ARG A 143 9.60 18.40 -13.09
N TRP A 144 10.07 17.16 -13.01
CA TRP A 144 10.88 16.75 -11.88
C TRP A 144 12.19 17.54 -11.84
N PHE A 145 12.68 17.85 -10.64
CA PHE A 145 13.94 18.56 -10.46
C PHE A 145 15.11 17.62 -10.78
N ASN A 146 16.14 18.18 -11.43
CA ASN A 146 17.32 17.42 -11.82
C ASN A 146 18.51 17.70 -10.88
N GLU A 147 19.63 17.02 -11.12
CA GLU A 147 20.83 17.18 -10.29
C GLU A 147 21.43 18.59 -10.39
N GLU A 148 21.32 19.22 -11.57
CA GLU A 148 21.78 20.59 -11.78
C GLU A 148 20.93 21.60 -11.00
N ASP A 149 19.61 21.41 -10.92
CA ASP A 149 18.73 22.20 -10.08
C ASP A 149 19.11 22.08 -8.60
N ASN A 150 19.53 20.88 -8.17
CA ASN A 150 19.99 20.65 -6.81
C ASN A 150 21.34 21.35 -6.52
N ASN A 151 22.27 21.33 -7.49
CA ASN A 151 23.57 21.97 -7.37
C ASN A 151 23.47 23.52 -7.39
N GLU A 152 22.63 24.06 -8.28
CA GLU A 152 22.43 25.50 -8.44
C GLU A 152 21.34 26.08 -7.53
N ARG A 153 20.65 25.23 -6.76
CA ARG A 153 19.52 25.60 -5.90
C ARG A 153 18.41 26.34 -6.66
N ARG A 154 18.15 25.91 -7.90
CA ARG A 154 17.12 26.51 -8.75
C ARG A 154 15.73 26.19 -8.20
N ARG A 155 14.82 27.15 -8.33
CA ARG A 155 13.41 26.94 -7.99
C ARG A 155 12.74 26.14 -9.11
N VAL A 156 12.16 25.00 -8.77
CA VAL A 156 11.41 24.13 -9.70
C VAL A 156 9.95 24.15 -9.28
N ALA A 157 9.05 24.28 -10.26
CA ALA A 157 7.61 24.47 -10.07
C ALA A 157 6.83 23.17 -10.27
#